data_AF-A0A3S2CBP8-F1
#
_entry.id   AF-A0A3S2CBP8-F1
#
_cell.length_a   1.000
_cell.length_b   1.000
_cell.length_c   1.000
_cell.angle_alpha   90.00
_cell.angle_beta   90.00
_cell.angle_gamma   90.00
#
_symmetry.space_group_name_H-M   'P 1'
#
loop_
_entity.id
_entity.type
_entity.pdbx_description
1 polymer ?
#
loop_
_entity_poly.entity_id
_entity_poly.type
_entity_poly.pdbx_seq_one_letter_code
_entity_poly.pdbx_strand_id
1 'polypeptide(L)'
;QRGLPDFALVLSMYVAPAQSQVGVFFGRNEKFGATQAWSRLKPFQPDIEARLKLRPEQSCEDLGINSMWRVNCYAEDNWPAMADWLVTECSRFERAVTEVLRQG
;
A
#
# COMPACT_ATOMS: atom_id res chain seq x y z
N GLN A 1 8.58 0.04 -6.25
CA GLN A 1 8.57 -0.05 -4.76
C GLN A 1 9.15 1.25 -4.19
N ARG A 2 8.87 1.54 -2.92
CA ARG A 2 9.43 2.67 -2.17
C ARG A 2 9.91 2.20 -0.80
N GLY A 3 11.14 2.54 -0.45
CA GLY A 3 11.71 2.22 0.85
C GLY A 3 11.41 3.33 1.85
N LEU A 4 11.06 2.93 3.08
CA LEU A 4 10.91 3.81 4.23
C LEU A 4 11.90 3.34 5.31
N PRO A 5 13.21 3.62 5.11
CA PRO A 5 14.28 3.03 5.92
C PRO A 5 14.19 3.45 7.39
N ASP A 6 13.75 4.67 7.68
CA ASP A 6 13.56 5.19 9.05
C ASP A 6 12.62 4.32 9.90
N PHE A 7 11.71 3.59 9.25
CA PHE A 7 10.73 2.72 9.89
C PHE A 7 10.98 1.24 9.63
N ALA A 8 12.05 0.90 8.90
CA ALA A 8 12.29 -0.44 8.36
C ALA A 8 11.06 -1.00 7.63
N LEU A 9 10.49 -0.22 6.71
CA LEU A 9 9.32 -0.60 5.90
C LEU A 9 9.63 -0.48 4.41
N VAL A 10 8.90 -1.25 3.59
CA VAL A 10 8.88 -1.10 2.13
C VAL A 10 7.45 -1.12 1.65
N LEU A 11 7.09 -0.11 0.85
CA LEU A 11 5.80 -0.02 0.17
C LEU A 11 5.95 -0.50 -1.28
N SER A 12 5.10 -1.44 -1.68
CA SER A 12 5.12 -2.08 -2.99
C SER A 12 3.81 -1.80 -3.71
N MET A 13 3.94 -1.34 -4.95
CA MET A 13 2.84 -1.28 -5.89
C MET A 13 2.80 -2.60 -6.65
N TYR A 14 1.63 -3.19 -6.78
CA TYR A 14 1.39 -4.48 -7.41
C TYR A 14 0.34 -4.34 -8.51
N VAL A 15 0.53 -5.05 -9.62
CA VAL A 15 -0.41 -5.13 -10.74
C VAL A 15 -0.58 -6.60 -11.09
N ALA A 16 -1.85 -7.03 -11.15
CA ALA A 16 -2.30 -8.38 -11.43
C ALA A 16 -3.27 -8.34 -12.63
N PRO A 17 -2.75 -8.32 -13.87
CA PRO A 17 -3.58 -8.12 -15.05
C PRO A 17 -4.64 -9.21 -15.24
N ALA A 18 -4.25 -10.47 -15.03
CA ALA A 18 -5.13 -11.63 -15.17
C ALA A 18 -6.35 -11.58 -14.24
N GLN A 19 -6.18 -10.97 -13.06
CA GLN A 19 -7.24 -10.80 -12.06
C GLN A 19 -7.92 -9.43 -12.15
N SER A 20 -7.48 -8.55 -13.06
CA SER A 20 -7.92 -7.14 -13.13
C SER A 20 -7.80 -6.44 -11.78
N GLN A 21 -6.63 -6.59 -11.15
CA GLN A 21 -6.36 -6.06 -9.82
C GLN A 21 -5.07 -5.26 -9.80
N VAL A 22 -5.05 -4.23 -8.96
CA VAL A 22 -3.85 -3.47 -8.59
C VAL A 22 -3.85 -3.23 -7.09
N GLY A 23 -2.70 -2.98 -6.49
CA GLY A 23 -2.66 -2.78 -5.04
C GLY A 23 -1.40 -2.14 -4.51
N VAL A 24 -1.48 -1.73 -3.25
CA VAL A 24 -0.40 -1.16 -2.45
C VAL A 24 -0.22 -2.01 -1.21
N PHE A 25 0.99 -2.51 -1.01
CA PHE A 25 1.32 -3.50 0.02
C PHE A 25 2.60 -3.15 0.76
N PHE A 26 2.62 -3.36 2.07
CA PHE A 26 3.82 -3.35 2.88
C PHE A 26 4.53 -4.71 2.74
N GLY A 27 5.62 -4.71 1.98
CA GLY A 27 6.34 -5.91 1.58
C GLY A 27 7.47 -6.28 2.53
N ARG A 28 7.97 -7.51 2.37
CA ARG A 28 9.22 -7.97 2.99
C ARG A 28 10.41 -7.53 2.14
N ASN A 29 11.39 -6.88 2.76
CA ASN A 29 12.67 -6.57 2.10
C ASN A 29 13.82 -6.52 3.11
N GLU A 30 14.73 -7.49 3.02
CA GLU A 30 15.85 -7.65 3.96
C GLU A 30 16.87 -6.51 3.85
N LYS A 31 17.11 -5.99 2.64
CA LYS A 31 18.04 -4.87 2.41
C LYS A 31 17.61 -3.60 3.16
N PHE A 32 16.31 -3.40 3.36
CA PHE A 32 15.74 -2.28 4.09
C PHE A 32 15.32 -2.63 5.53
N GLY A 33 15.67 -3.83 6.02
CA GLY A 33 15.27 -4.30 7.36
C GLY A 33 13.76 -4.56 7.52
N ALA A 34 12.99 -4.48 6.43
CA ALA A 34 11.54 -4.66 6.39
C ALA A 34 11.18 -6.14 6.44
N THR A 35 11.50 -6.81 7.54
CA THR A 35 11.25 -8.25 7.72
C THR A 35 10.00 -8.55 8.55
N GLN A 36 9.53 -7.57 9.32
CA GLN A 36 8.32 -7.67 10.14
C GLN A 36 7.47 -6.41 9.99
N ALA A 37 7.16 -6.03 8.75
CA ALA A 37 6.37 -4.83 8.46
C ALA A 37 5.01 -4.87 9.17
N TRP A 38 4.35 -6.02 9.17
CA TRP A 38 3.04 -6.18 9.80
C TRP A 38 3.07 -6.02 11.33
N SER A 39 4.04 -6.62 12.03
CA SER A 39 4.12 -6.47 13.49
C SER A 39 4.39 -5.02 13.92
N ARG A 40 5.10 -4.25 13.08
CA ARG A 40 5.36 -2.82 13.30
C ARG A 40 4.12 -1.95 13.07
N LEU A 41 3.33 -2.28 12.06
CA LEU A 41 2.18 -1.46 11.67
C LEU A 41 0.89 -1.81 12.43
N LYS A 42 0.76 -3.06 12.89
CA LYS A 42 -0.44 -3.54 13.59
C LYS A 42 -0.89 -2.66 14.77
N PRO A 43 0.00 -2.15 15.65
CA PRO A 43 -0.41 -1.26 16.75
C PRO A 43 -1.06 0.06 16.27
N PHE A 44 -0.68 0.51 15.07
CA PHE A 44 -1.11 1.77 14.48
C PHE A 44 -2.21 1.60 13.42
N GLN A 45 -2.67 0.37 13.21
CA GLN A 45 -3.62 0.03 12.16
C GLN A 45 -4.88 0.91 12.18
N PRO A 46 -5.57 1.11 13.32
CA PRO A 46 -6.77 1.95 13.34
C PRO A 46 -6.51 3.40 12.91
N ASP A 47 -5.38 3.99 13.33
CA ASP A 47 -5.04 5.38 13.00
C ASP A 47 -4.66 5.54 11.53
N ILE A 48 -3.94 4.56 10.99
CA ILE A 48 -3.58 4.52 9.57
C ILE A 48 -4.84 4.33 8.72
N GLU A 49 -5.73 3.40 9.08
CA GLU A 49 -7.00 3.17 8.40
C GLU A 49 -7.92 4.39 8.46
N ALA A 50 -8.01 5.07 9.60
CA ALA A 50 -8.80 6.29 9.77
C ALA A 50 -8.29 7.44 8.87
N ARG A 51 -6.97 7.55 8.70
CA ARG A 51 -6.34 8.53 7.80
C ARG A 51 -6.51 8.16 6.34
N LEU A 52 -6.39 6.88 6.01
CA LEU A 52 -6.57 6.41 4.65
C LEU A 52 -8.04 6.46 4.24
N LYS A 53 -9.00 6.27 5.15
CA LYS A 53 -10.45 6.22 4.80
C LYS A 53 -10.72 5.21 3.69
N LEU A 54 -10.10 4.04 3.79
CA LEU A 54 -10.30 2.96 2.83
C LEU A 54 -11.75 2.49 2.89
N ARG A 55 -12.35 2.31 1.71
CA ARG A 55 -13.65 1.67 1.64
C ARG A 55 -13.50 0.15 1.79
N PRO A 56 -14.52 -0.56 2.30
CA PRO A 56 -14.47 -2.02 2.44
C PRO A 56 -14.10 -2.74 1.13
N GLU A 57 -14.47 -2.21 -0.03
CA GLU A 57 -14.16 -2.83 -1.33
C GLU A 57 -12.69 -2.65 -1.75
N GLN A 58 -11.94 -1.79 -1.06
CA GLN A 58 -10.51 -1.50 -1.29
C GLN A 58 -9.62 -2.24 -0.30
N SER A 59 -10.17 -2.53 0.87
CA SER A 59 -9.63 -3.44 1.87
C SER A 59 -10.12 -4.83 1.51
N CYS A 60 -9.38 -5.59 0.69
CA CYS A 60 -9.69 -7.02 0.59
C CYS A 60 -9.67 -7.60 2.01
N GLU A 61 -10.70 -8.37 2.39
CA GLU A 61 -10.78 -8.98 3.72
C GLU A 61 -9.43 -9.63 4.08
N ASP A 62 -8.98 -9.43 5.32
CA ASP A 62 -7.68 -9.88 5.87
C ASP A 62 -6.40 -9.19 5.33
N LEU A 63 -6.48 -8.18 4.47
CA LEU A 63 -5.29 -7.43 4.02
C LEU A 63 -4.82 -6.35 5.00
N GLY A 64 -5.66 -5.96 5.97
CA GLY A 64 -5.39 -4.89 6.92
C GLY A 64 -5.14 -3.56 6.23
N ILE A 65 -4.00 -2.91 6.55
CA ILE A 65 -3.59 -1.64 5.94
C ILE A 65 -3.27 -1.82 4.44
N ASN A 66 -2.97 -3.02 3.96
CA ASN A 66 -2.73 -3.21 2.53
C ASN A 66 -4.04 -3.05 1.75
N SER A 67 -3.96 -2.58 0.50
CA SER A 67 -5.16 -2.32 -0.29
C SER A 67 -5.04 -2.83 -1.70
N MET A 68 -6.19 -3.27 -2.22
CA MET A 68 -6.33 -3.84 -3.54
C MET A 68 -7.60 -3.29 -4.20
N TRP A 69 -7.48 -2.91 -5.46
CA TRP A 69 -8.56 -2.33 -6.25
C TRP A 69 -8.77 -3.16 -7.51
N ARG A 70 -10.03 -3.27 -7.92
CA ARG A 70 -10.39 -3.90 -9.18
C ARG A 70 -10.33 -2.86 -10.29
N VAL A 71 -9.38 -3.03 -11.21
CA VAL A 71 -9.14 -2.12 -12.35
C VAL A 71 -9.06 -2.97 -13.60
N ASN A 72 -9.73 -2.55 -14.68
CA ASN A 72 -9.63 -3.25 -15.97
C ASN A 72 -8.20 -3.10 -16.52
N CYS A 73 -7.37 -4.11 -16.28
CA CYS A 73 -5.98 -4.15 -16.71
C CYS A 73 -5.82 -4.63 -18.17
N TYR A 74 -6.89 -5.04 -18.86
CA TYR A 74 -6.83 -5.51 -20.24
C TYR A 74 -6.80 -4.38 -21.27
N ALA A 75 -7.22 -3.17 -20.87
CA ALA A 75 -7.12 -1.99 -21.73
C ALA A 75 -5.71 -1.37 -21.58
N GLU A 76 -4.78 -1.77 -22.45
CA GLU A 76 -3.39 -1.29 -22.43
C GLU A 76 -3.28 0.24 -22.50
N ASP A 77 -4.19 0.89 -23.23
CA ASP A 77 -4.26 2.36 -23.32
C ASP A 77 -4.46 3.05 -21.96
N ASN A 78 -5.03 2.32 -20.99
CA ASN A 78 -5.25 2.84 -19.63
C ASN A 78 -4.05 2.61 -18.70
N TRP A 79 -3.02 1.87 -19.12
CA TRP A 79 -1.89 1.52 -18.24
C TRP A 79 -1.10 2.73 -17.74
N PRO A 80 -0.80 3.76 -18.54
CA PRO A 80 -0.12 4.95 -18.04
C PRO A 80 -0.93 5.65 -16.93
N ALA A 81 -2.23 5.87 -17.19
CA ALA A 81 -3.12 6.49 -16.21
C ALA A 81 -3.28 5.64 -14.93
N MET A 82 -3.35 4.32 -15.09
CA MET A 82 -3.39 3.36 -13.97
C MET A 82 -2.09 3.41 -13.15
N ALA A 83 -0.93 3.45 -13.82
CA ALA A 83 0.37 3.53 -13.16
C ALA A 83 0.51 4.85 -12.38
N ASP A 84 0.16 5.98 -12.98
CA ASP A 84 0.19 7.30 -12.34
C ASP A 84 -0.75 7.37 -11.13
N TRP A 85 -1.95 6.80 -11.27
CA TRP A 85 -2.90 6.68 -10.18
C TRP A 85 -2.35 5.79 -9.05
N LEU A 86 -1.73 4.66 -9.37
CA LEU A 86 -1.15 3.75 -8.37
C LEU A 86 0.04 4.38 -7.65
N VAL A 87 0.85 5.20 -8.35
CA VAL A 87 1.92 6.03 -7.77
C VAL A 87 1.34 7.08 -6.82
N THR A 88 0.20 7.67 -7.17
CA THR A 88 -0.52 8.63 -6.32
C THR A 88 -1.02 7.95 -5.05
N GLU A 89 -1.68 6.79 -5.17
CA GLU A 89 -2.14 6.01 -4.02
C GLU A 89 -0.96 5.56 -3.13
N CYS A 90 0.12 5.08 -3.73
CA CYS A 90 1.35 4.73 -3.00
C CYS A 90 1.88 5.92 -2.19
N SER A 91 1.86 7.13 -2.75
CA SER A 91 2.27 8.36 -2.04
C SER A 91 1.34 8.70 -0.86
N ARG A 92 0.05 8.46 -1.00
CA ARG A 92 -0.94 8.65 0.07
C ARG A 92 -0.69 7.68 1.23
N PHE A 93 -0.36 6.42 0.93
CA PHE A 93 -0.04 5.41 1.94
C PHE A 93 1.26 5.72 2.67
N GLU A 94 2.31 6.05 1.92
CA GLU A 94 3.59 6.49 2.46
C GLU A 94 3.41 7.66 3.42
N ARG A 95 2.63 8.68 3.03
CA ARG A 95 2.35 9.84 3.90
C ARG A 95 1.57 9.45 5.14
N ALA A 96 0.47 8.72 5.00
CA ALA A 96 -0.37 8.33 6.13
C ALA A 96 0.42 7.54 7.18
N VAL A 97 1.23 6.56 6.74
CA VAL A 97 2.06 5.75 7.64
C VAL A 97 3.18 6.57 8.26
N THR A 98 3.89 7.36 7.47
CA THR A 98 4.99 8.20 7.98
C THR A 98 4.49 9.21 9.03
N GLU A 99 3.32 9.79 8.83
CA GLU A 99 2.73 10.73 9.78
C GLU A 99 2.33 10.04 11.08
N VAL A 100 1.70 8.87 11.03
CA VAL A 100 1.32 8.13 12.25
C VAL A 100 2.55 7.66 13.02
N LEU A 101 3.55 7.09 12.33
CA LEU A 101 4.76 6.57 12.96
C LEU A 101 5.70 7.66 13.50
N ARG A 102 5.56 8.92 13.08
CA ARG A 102 6.29 10.06 13.68
C ARG A 102 5.58 10.66 14.89
N GLN A 103 4.29 10.39 15.05
CA GLN A 103 3.45 10.93 16.13
C GLN A 103 3.33 9.98 17.32
N GLY A 104 3.50 8.67 17.11
CA GLY A 104 3.58 7.65 18.16
C GLY A 104 5.02 7.38 18.59
#